data_AF-A0A6B3BR13-F1
#
_entry.id   AF-A0A6B3BR13-F1
#
_cell.length_a   1.000
_cell.length_b   1.000
_cell.length_c   1.000
_cell.angle_alpha   90.00
_cell.angle_beta   90.00
_cell.angle_gamma   90.00
#
_symmetry.space_group_name_H-M   'P 1'
#
loop_
_entity.id
_entity.type
_entity.pdbx_description
1 polymer ?
#
loop_
_entity_poly.entity_id
_entity_poly.type
_entity_poly.pdbx_seq_one_letter_code
_entity_poly.pdbx_strand_id
1 'polypeptide(L)'
;MTATTSEPYTPIAPRAHQPPRRSPHRPPEASRKASLTGVRSAARDALTLVLLPLPLLLALPAAFAGGGTRRWFGGRAESQRAEAQAAKDAAAAAFYELDTAQRDLRISIETIKAVDDTPAARRAVSDFEGLGRRIDEASGQYITAIDAHDLDRDDLEASAATHARSELTRAKEELGRVKQDLDRFADGLGPLLGKAETQLARLAPSVERARQSLLAASNALDAVRGSGLRADDLAARLAALGPELTRLNQGAGQHGVPETLERADRVAREAEAVRAEAARLPERAAEIDHRLVSLRTRAEALTTRSGQVEPLLSELRRRFSAACWQDLQHVPEQATDHVRQAEAKLKEAQAARDAQRWPDATALLSTVRALLNTTDEAVSAAGDRLRRLNAVQKDPRGEIDRTRFAIRDAQRLAMSGRNTPDPRDARPLDESVARLDRAIAGLEGRHPDYWHFLTEAEAVRHTVAGVVSRIREERGTTAH
;
A
#
# COMPACT_ATOMS: atom_id res chain seq x y z
N MET A 1 -5.07 -7.12 -88.56
CA MET A 1 -4.47 -5.90 -89.12
C MET A 1 -4.60 -4.79 -88.08
N THR A 2 -3.51 -4.02 -87.88
CA THR A 2 -3.37 -2.75 -87.10
C THR A 2 -3.73 -2.82 -85.60
N ALA A 3 -2.84 -2.86 -84.60
CA ALA A 3 -1.62 -2.09 -84.27
C ALA A 3 -1.89 -0.64 -83.85
N THR A 4 -1.81 -0.32 -82.54
CA THR A 4 -1.42 0.97 -81.88
C THR A 4 -1.86 0.95 -80.40
N THR A 5 -1.17 1.47 -79.37
CA THR A 5 0.21 1.93 -79.16
C THR A 5 0.44 2.03 -77.64
N SER A 6 1.70 2.03 -77.24
CA SER A 6 2.23 2.02 -75.88
C SER A 6 2.24 3.39 -75.16
N GLU A 7 2.24 3.33 -73.83
CA GLU A 7 2.94 4.19 -72.83
C GLU A 7 2.45 5.64 -72.52
N PRO A 8 2.84 6.25 -71.36
CA PRO A 8 3.64 5.74 -70.22
C PRO A 8 3.09 6.01 -68.80
N TYR A 9 3.74 5.31 -67.87
CA TYR A 9 3.75 5.43 -66.41
C TYR A 9 4.31 6.78 -65.89
N THR A 10 3.72 7.33 -64.82
CA THR A 10 4.39 8.25 -63.88
C THR A 10 3.91 7.99 -62.44
N PRO A 11 4.82 7.99 -61.44
CA PRO A 11 4.51 7.58 -60.07
C PRO A 11 3.97 8.73 -59.21
N ILE A 12 2.96 8.45 -58.41
CA ILE A 12 2.44 9.35 -57.38
C ILE A 12 3.41 9.31 -56.18
N ALA A 13 4.12 10.41 -55.98
CA ALA A 13 4.92 10.63 -54.77
C ALA A 13 4.00 10.89 -53.55
N PRO A 14 4.30 10.33 -52.37
CA PRO A 14 3.54 10.59 -51.15
C PRO A 14 3.89 11.98 -50.58
N ARG A 15 2.86 12.81 -50.37
CA ARG A 15 2.95 14.07 -49.62
C ARG A 15 3.29 13.76 -48.16
N ALA A 16 4.44 14.26 -47.72
CA ALA A 16 4.80 14.33 -46.31
C ALA A 16 3.83 15.29 -45.59
N HIS A 17 3.05 14.76 -44.64
CA HIS A 17 2.33 15.57 -43.67
C HIS A 17 3.32 16.15 -42.67
N GLN A 18 3.59 17.44 -42.83
CA GLN A 18 4.37 18.26 -41.92
C GLN A 18 3.51 18.57 -40.67
N PRO A 19 3.94 18.22 -39.45
CA PRO A 19 3.21 18.59 -38.24
C PRO A 19 3.37 20.09 -37.95
N PRO A 20 2.32 20.77 -37.43
CA PRO A 20 2.43 22.17 -37.05
C PRO A 20 3.36 22.33 -35.84
N ARG A 21 4.39 23.16 -36.02
CA ARG A 21 5.23 23.72 -34.95
C ARG A 21 4.35 24.43 -33.92
N ARG A 22 4.31 23.91 -32.68
CA ARG A 22 3.90 24.68 -31.50
C ARG A 22 5.15 25.25 -30.82
N SER A 23 5.28 26.57 -30.90
CA SER A 23 6.24 27.35 -30.14
C SER A 23 5.98 27.23 -28.63
N PRO A 24 7.01 27.37 -27.78
CA PRO A 24 6.87 27.25 -26.34
C PRO A 24 6.22 28.51 -25.75
N HIS A 25 5.10 28.35 -25.05
CA HIS A 25 4.51 29.41 -24.26
C HIS A 25 5.38 29.68 -23.03
N ARG A 26 6.06 30.82 -23.09
CA ARG A 26 6.65 31.57 -21.97
C ARG A 26 5.54 32.11 -21.06
N PRO A 27 5.57 31.89 -19.74
CA PRO A 27 4.66 32.59 -18.84
C PRO A 27 5.18 34.02 -18.55
N PRO A 28 4.30 35.01 -18.36
CA PRO A 28 4.71 36.36 -18.01
C PRO A 28 4.97 36.49 -16.50
N GLU A 29 6.13 37.05 -16.16
CA GLU A 29 6.34 37.76 -14.91
C GLU A 29 5.60 39.11 -14.96
N ALA A 30 4.74 39.36 -13.98
CA ALA A 30 4.35 40.71 -13.60
C ALA A 30 4.16 40.79 -12.09
N SER A 31 5.09 41.52 -11.49
CA SER A 31 5.14 41.98 -10.11
C SER A 31 3.93 42.82 -9.73
N ARG A 32 3.33 42.55 -8.56
CA ARG A 32 2.74 43.57 -7.68
C ARG A 32 2.75 43.12 -6.23
N LYS A 33 3.44 43.92 -5.42
CA LYS A 33 3.49 43.85 -3.96
C LYS A 33 2.17 44.34 -3.33
N ALA A 34 1.97 43.86 -2.11
CA ALA A 34 1.19 44.43 -1.01
C ALA A 34 -0.33 44.26 -1.03
N SER A 35 -0.83 43.33 -0.21
CA SER A 35 -1.42 43.69 1.09
C SER A 35 -1.74 42.41 1.89
N LEU A 36 -1.42 42.49 3.18
CA LEU A 36 -1.76 41.53 4.22
C LEU A 36 -3.29 41.41 4.35
N THR A 37 -3.72 40.28 4.93
CA THR A 37 -5.01 40.01 5.59
C THR A 37 -6.05 39.18 4.82
N GLY A 38 -6.48 38.08 5.46
CA GLY A 38 -7.85 37.58 5.34
C GLY A 38 -8.05 36.18 4.76
N VAL A 39 -7.69 35.10 5.49
CA VAL A 39 -8.52 33.86 5.58
C VAL A 39 -8.25 33.17 6.93
N ARG A 40 -8.91 33.66 7.97
CA ARG A 40 -9.28 32.92 9.19
C ARG A 40 -10.73 33.32 9.47
N SER A 41 -11.69 32.67 8.82
CA SER A 41 -13.11 32.92 9.05
C SER A 41 -13.98 31.71 8.67
N ALA A 42 -13.99 30.71 9.55
CA ALA A 42 -15.06 29.72 9.63
C ALA A 42 -15.02 29.08 11.03
N ALA A 43 -15.09 29.91 12.08
CA ALA A 43 -15.30 29.50 13.47
C ALA A 43 -15.61 30.76 14.28
N ARG A 44 -16.84 31.26 14.15
CA ARG A 44 -17.47 32.21 15.08
C ARG A 44 -18.95 31.92 15.03
N ASP A 45 -19.46 31.31 16.08
CA ASP A 45 -20.59 31.86 16.83
C ASP A 45 -20.69 31.20 18.20
N ALA A 46 -21.17 32.00 19.16
CA ALA A 46 -21.44 31.69 20.57
C ALA A 46 -20.25 31.77 21.56
N LEU A 47 -19.75 32.98 21.80
CA LEU A 47 -19.44 33.43 23.18
C LEU A 47 -19.27 34.97 23.20
N THR A 48 -20.36 35.65 23.52
CA THR A 48 -20.42 37.08 23.82
C THR A 48 -21.26 37.27 25.07
N LEU A 49 -20.62 37.63 26.19
CA LEU A 49 -21.07 38.63 27.17
C LEU A 49 -19.95 38.81 28.21
N VAL A 50 -19.03 39.75 27.95
CA VAL A 50 -18.98 41.12 28.49
C VAL A 50 -17.93 41.20 29.60
N LEU A 51 -16.85 41.92 29.28
CA LEU A 51 -15.87 42.44 30.24
C LEU A 51 -15.39 43.79 29.68
N LEU A 52 -15.72 44.88 30.35
CA LEU A 52 -15.05 46.19 30.32
C LEU A 52 -15.49 46.98 31.59
N PRO A 53 -14.78 48.03 32.04
CA PRO A 53 -13.73 47.87 33.06
C PRO A 53 -13.60 49.04 34.09
N LEU A 54 -12.79 48.82 35.15
CA LEU A 54 -12.06 49.80 36.00
C LEU A 54 -12.89 50.85 36.83
N PRO A 55 -12.30 51.61 37.79
CA PRO A 55 -11.57 51.24 39.02
C PRO A 55 -11.99 52.15 40.25
N LEU A 56 -11.18 52.15 41.33
CA LEU A 56 -10.99 53.22 42.35
C LEU A 56 -11.91 53.27 43.61
N LEU A 57 -11.36 53.02 44.82
CA LEU A 57 -10.97 54.05 45.84
C LEU A 57 -10.92 53.57 47.31
N LEU A 58 -9.81 53.96 47.95
CA LEU A 58 -9.61 54.39 49.35
C LEU A 58 -9.85 53.42 50.52
N ALA A 59 -8.72 52.97 51.08
CA ALA A 59 -8.58 52.68 52.50
C ALA A 59 -8.33 53.99 53.28
N LEU A 60 -9.12 54.22 54.33
CA LEU A 60 -8.85 55.17 55.43
C LEU A 60 -9.39 54.56 56.73
N PRO A 61 -8.64 54.57 57.85
CA PRO A 61 -9.18 54.25 59.16
C PRO A 61 -9.72 55.53 59.83
N ALA A 62 -11.04 55.61 60.01
CA ALA A 62 -11.65 56.66 60.83
C ALA A 62 -11.75 56.17 62.28
N ALA A 63 -10.88 56.71 63.14
CA ALA A 63 -11.09 56.70 64.57
C ALA A 63 -12.22 57.69 64.92
N PHE A 64 -13.25 57.22 65.63
CA PHE A 64 -14.08 58.07 66.46
C PHE A 64 -14.31 57.38 67.81
N ALA A 65 -13.89 58.09 68.85
CA ALA A 65 -14.12 57.77 70.24
C ALA A 65 -15.36 58.56 70.75
N GLY A 66 -16.09 57.93 71.67
CA GLY A 66 -17.14 58.53 72.50
C GLY A 66 -18.54 58.02 72.14
N GLY A 67 -19.34 57.43 73.03
CA GLY A 67 -19.19 57.15 74.45
C GLY A 67 -20.54 56.68 75.01
N GLY A 68 -20.49 55.79 76.00
CA GLY A 68 -21.56 55.62 77.00
C GLY A 68 -22.84 54.90 76.56
N THR A 69 -22.95 53.60 76.88
CA THR A 69 -23.61 53.14 78.11
C THR A 69 -23.42 51.63 78.27
N ARG A 70 -23.37 51.20 79.53
CA ARG A 70 -23.00 49.87 79.99
C ARG A 70 -23.95 48.78 79.45
N ARG A 71 -23.41 47.80 78.72
CA ARG A 71 -23.99 46.44 78.60
C ARG A 71 -22.96 45.40 79.03
N TRP A 72 -22.71 45.41 80.34
CA TRP A 72 -21.90 44.42 81.06
C TRP A 72 -22.73 43.12 81.10
N PHE A 73 -22.21 42.01 80.56
CA PHE A 73 -22.81 40.66 80.45
C PHE A 73 -23.57 40.25 79.15
N GLY A 74 -23.01 40.52 77.95
CA GLY A 74 -23.56 39.94 76.69
C GLY A 74 -22.58 39.61 75.55
N GLY A 75 -21.35 40.14 75.53
CA GLY A 75 -20.48 40.11 74.34
C GLY A 75 -19.85 38.75 73.95
N ARG A 76 -19.88 37.74 74.81
CA ARG A 76 -19.29 36.42 74.50
C ARG A 76 -20.22 35.53 73.69
N ALA A 77 -21.53 35.66 73.88
CA ALA A 77 -22.54 34.89 73.13
C ALA A 77 -22.70 35.44 71.70
N GLU A 78 -22.61 36.77 71.53
CA GLU A 78 -22.67 37.44 70.22
C GLU A 78 -21.46 37.09 69.32
N SER A 79 -20.25 37.04 69.89
CA SER A 79 -19.04 36.59 69.17
C SER A 79 -19.17 35.13 68.71
N GLN A 80 -19.70 34.25 69.57
CA GLN A 80 -19.87 32.83 69.24
C GLN A 80 -20.93 32.59 68.16
N ARG A 81 -22.01 33.41 68.14
CA ARG A 81 -22.98 33.41 67.04
C ARG A 81 -22.36 33.83 65.72
N ALA A 82 -21.61 34.93 65.72
CA ALA A 82 -20.93 35.42 64.52
C ALA A 82 -19.95 34.37 63.96
N GLU A 83 -19.21 33.68 64.83
CA GLU A 83 -18.30 32.60 64.45
C GLU A 83 -19.03 31.35 63.93
N ALA A 84 -20.18 30.99 64.51
CA ALA A 84 -21.02 29.90 64.01
C ALA A 84 -21.62 30.23 62.63
N GLN A 85 -22.07 31.47 62.42
CA GLN A 85 -22.56 31.93 61.13
C GLN A 85 -21.45 31.92 60.07
N ALA A 86 -20.25 32.40 60.41
CA ALA A 86 -19.10 32.32 59.50
C ALA A 86 -18.74 30.87 59.14
N ALA A 87 -18.87 29.92 60.09
CA ALA A 87 -18.68 28.49 59.83
C ALA A 87 -19.78 27.93 58.90
N LYS A 88 -21.03 28.38 59.05
CA LYS A 88 -22.15 28.02 58.16
C LYS A 88 -21.90 28.51 56.73
N ASP A 89 -21.53 29.77 56.56
CA ASP A 89 -21.24 30.36 55.25
C ASP A 89 -20.05 29.66 54.57
N ALA A 90 -18.99 29.34 55.34
CA ALA A 90 -17.84 28.61 54.84
C ALA A 90 -18.16 27.16 54.43
N ALA A 91 -19.02 26.47 55.19
CA ALA A 91 -19.49 25.13 54.85
C ALA A 91 -20.39 25.15 53.61
N ALA A 92 -21.26 26.16 53.48
CA ALA A 92 -22.10 26.38 52.32
C ALA A 92 -21.27 26.62 51.05
N ALA A 93 -20.23 27.46 51.14
CA ALA A 93 -19.29 27.67 50.05
C ALA A 93 -18.61 26.36 49.61
N ALA A 94 -18.10 25.58 50.57
CA ALA A 94 -17.46 24.28 50.29
C ALA A 94 -18.44 23.28 49.63
N PHE A 95 -19.71 23.28 50.05
CA PHE A 95 -20.76 22.46 49.45
C PHE A 95 -21.02 22.85 47.99
N TYR A 96 -21.18 24.15 47.70
CA TYR A 96 -21.39 24.64 46.33
C TYR A 96 -20.20 24.35 45.41
N GLU A 97 -18.96 24.51 45.90
CA GLU A 97 -17.76 24.17 45.15
C GLU A 97 -17.70 22.68 44.80
N LEU A 98 -18.05 21.80 45.75
CA LEU A 98 -18.07 20.35 45.53
C LEU A 98 -19.15 19.94 44.51
N ASP A 99 -20.38 20.45 44.66
CA ASP A 99 -21.48 20.16 43.72
C ASP A 99 -21.14 20.65 42.30
N THR A 100 -20.55 21.84 42.17
CA THR A 100 -20.10 22.37 40.88
C THR A 100 -19.04 21.47 40.25
N ALA A 101 -18.00 21.11 41.01
CA ALA A 101 -16.94 20.22 40.53
C ALA A 101 -17.47 18.83 40.13
N GLN A 102 -18.43 18.28 40.88
CA GLN A 102 -19.05 16.99 40.57
C GLN A 102 -19.84 17.05 39.26
N ARG A 103 -20.59 18.13 39.01
CA ARG A 103 -21.36 18.32 37.77
C ARG A 103 -20.45 18.44 36.56
N ASP A 104 -19.38 19.22 36.66
CA ASP A 104 -18.42 19.38 35.56
C ASP A 104 -17.75 18.05 35.19
N LEU A 105 -17.34 17.28 36.22
CA LEU A 105 -16.68 16.00 36.02
C LEU A 105 -17.61 14.91 35.48
N ARG A 106 -18.92 15.01 35.75
CA ARG A 106 -19.94 14.08 35.22
C ARG A 106 -19.97 14.10 33.69
N ILE A 107 -19.86 15.28 33.06
CA ILE A 107 -19.83 15.43 31.60
C ILE A 107 -18.61 14.72 31.00
N SER A 108 -17.45 14.85 31.66
CA SER A 108 -16.21 14.17 31.26
C SER A 108 -16.35 12.65 31.32
N ILE A 109 -16.96 12.12 32.39
CA ILE A 109 -17.20 10.69 32.55
C ILE A 109 -18.22 10.16 31.55
N GLU A 110 -19.30 10.90 31.28
CA GLU A 110 -20.27 10.55 30.24
C GLU A 110 -19.63 10.50 28.86
N THR A 111 -18.74 11.44 28.56
CA THR A 111 -17.97 11.47 27.31
C THR A 111 -17.08 10.24 27.19
N ILE A 112 -16.30 9.90 28.22
CA ILE A 112 -15.45 8.69 28.25
C ILE A 112 -16.31 7.44 28.05
N LYS A 113 -17.41 7.31 28.81
CA LYS A 113 -18.32 6.17 28.73
C LYS A 113 -18.95 5.99 27.35
N ALA A 114 -19.24 7.10 26.65
CA ALA A 114 -19.87 7.05 25.34
C ALA A 114 -18.91 6.57 24.22
N VAL A 115 -17.59 6.67 24.43
CA VAL A 115 -16.60 6.46 23.36
C VAL A 115 -15.53 5.42 23.67
N ASP A 116 -15.39 5.00 24.92
CA ASP A 116 -14.36 4.06 25.36
C ASP A 116 -14.93 2.97 26.29
N ASP A 117 -14.86 1.71 25.86
CA ASP A 117 -15.24 0.53 26.66
C ASP A 117 -14.02 -0.30 27.10
N THR A 118 -12.86 0.34 27.28
CA THR A 118 -11.70 -0.34 27.87
C THR A 118 -11.89 -0.61 29.37
N PRO A 119 -11.17 -1.59 29.95
CA PRO A 119 -11.18 -1.81 31.40
C PRO A 119 -10.83 -0.55 32.21
N ALA A 120 -9.95 0.30 31.68
CA ALA A 120 -9.59 1.57 32.31
C ALA A 120 -10.76 2.57 32.34
N ALA A 121 -11.50 2.70 31.22
CA ALA A 121 -12.69 3.54 31.14
C ALA A 121 -13.81 3.03 32.07
N ARG A 122 -14.09 1.71 32.08
CA ARG A 122 -15.05 1.11 33.01
C ARG A 122 -14.66 1.32 34.47
N ARG A 123 -13.38 1.23 34.79
CA ARG A 123 -12.86 1.53 36.13
C ARG A 123 -13.06 2.98 36.50
N ALA A 124 -12.76 3.93 35.61
CA ALA A 124 -13.01 5.35 35.85
C ALA A 124 -14.49 5.64 36.13
N VAL A 125 -15.42 5.02 35.40
CA VAL A 125 -16.87 5.13 35.66
C VAL A 125 -17.21 4.59 37.06
N SER A 126 -16.74 3.39 37.40
CA SER A 126 -16.98 2.77 38.73
C SER A 126 -16.38 3.57 39.88
N ASP A 127 -15.17 4.12 39.69
CA ASP A 127 -14.48 4.91 40.70
C ASP A 127 -15.20 6.26 40.91
N PHE A 128 -15.73 6.87 39.84
CA PHE A 128 -16.60 8.06 39.93
C PHE A 128 -17.92 7.78 40.66
N GLU A 129 -18.55 6.63 40.43
CA GLU A 129 -19.74 6.21 41.19
C GLU A 129 -19.41 6.01 42.69
N GLY A 130 -18.23 5.49 43.00
CA GLY A 130 -17.72 5.40 44.36
C GLY A 130 -17.52 6.76 45.02
N LEU A 131 -16.95 7.72 44.30
CA LEU A 131 -16.83 9.12 44.76
C LEU A 131 -18.19 9.78 44.93
N GLY A 132 -19.16 9.52 44.04
CA GLY A 132 -20.52 10.02 44.17
C GLY A 132 -21.17 9.65 45.50
N ARG A 133 -21.05 8.39 45.93
CA ARG A 133 -21.57 7.96 47.25
C ARG A 133 -20.91 8.69 48.43
N ARG A 134 -19.61 8.97 48.33
CA ARG A 134 -18.88 9.73 49.37
C ARG A 134 -19.29 11.21 49.39
N ILE A 135 -19.57 11.78 48.21
CA ILE A 135 -20.12 13.14 48.08
C ILE A 135 -21.50 13.22 48.71
N ASP A 136 -22.37 12.23 48.45
CA ASP A 136 -23.71 12.17 49.03
C ASP A 136 -23.66 12.07 50.57
N GLU A 137 -22.72 11.28 51.12
CA GLU A 137 -22.51 11.16 52.57
C GLU A 137 -22.02 12.48 53.19
N ALA A 138 -21.01 13.13 52.60
CA ALA A 138 -20.50 14.42 53.10
C ALA A 138 -21.56 15.53 52.99
N SER A 139 -22.34 15.52 51.91
CA SER A 139 -23.48 16.42 51.70
C SER A 139 -24.56 16.21 52.75
N GLY A 140 -24.87 14.96 53.08
CA GLY A 140 -25.82 14.61 54.14
C GLY A 140 -25.38 15.07 55.53
N GLN A 141 -24.07 14.96 55.84
CA GLN A 141 -23.51 15.48 57.10
C GLN A 141 -23.64 17.01 57.20
N TYR A 142 -23.39 17.72 56.11
CA TYR A 142 -23.59 19.17 56.03
C TYR A 142 -25.06 19.58 56.20
N ILE A 143 -25.98 18.94 55.47
CA ILE A 143 -27.43 19.21 55.59
C ILE A 143 -27.91 18.97 57.01
N THR A 144 -27.51 17.83 57.61
CA THR A 144 -27.84 17.50 59.01
C THR A 144 -27.31 18.55 59.98
N ALA A 145 -26.09 19.05 59.77
CA ALA A 145 -25.49 20.09 60.61
C ALA A 145 -26.19 21.45 60.47
N ILE A 146 -26.74 21.78 59.30
CA ILE A 146 -27.56 22.99 59.12
C ILE A 146 -28.94 22.82 59.76
N ASP A 147 -29.59 21.67 59.55
CA ASP A 147 -30.94 21.42 60.05
C ASP A 147 -31.00 21.29 61.57
N ALA A 148 -29.90 20.84 62.20
CA ALA A 148 -29.81 20.69 63.65
C ALA A 148 -29.74 22.02 64.42
N HIS A 149 -29.34 23.12 63.77
CA HIS A 149 -29.06 24.40 64.44
C HIS A 149 -29.74 25.59 63.74
N ASP A 150 -30.79 26.12 64.37
CA ASP A 150 -31.40 27.39 63.97
C ASP A 150 -30.59 28.57 64.53
N LEU A 151 -29.60 29.02 63.75
CA LEU A 151 -28.70 30.13 64.12
C LEU A 151 -29.39 31.50 64.12
N ASP A 152 -30.59 31.62 63.53
CA ASP A 152 -31.34 32.88 63.43
C ASP A 152 -32.20 33.14 64.69
N ARG A 153 -32.16 32.22 65.66
CA ARG A 153 -32.93 32.29 66.91
C ARG A 153 -32.36 33.31 67.91
N ASP A 154 -33.19 34.29 68.30
CA ASP A 154 -32.83 35.42 69.18
C ASP A 154 -32.26 34.98 70.57
N ASP A 155 -32.67 33.83 71.10
CA ASP A 155 -32.29 33.28 72.41
C ASP A 155 -31.30 32.09 72.34
N LEU A 156 -30.60 31.87 71.22
CA LEU A 156 -29.56 30.83 71.09
C LEU A 156 -28.51 30.86 72.22
N GLU A 157 -28.33 29.74 72.91
CA GLU A 157 -27.32 29.59 73.95
C GLU A 157 -25.89 29.55 73.38
N ALA A 158 -24.91 30.05 74.14
CA ALA A 158 -23.50 30.06 73.73
C ALA A 158 -22.89 28.64 73.57
N SER A 159 -23.41 27.65 74.32
CA SER A 159 -23.08 26.23 74.19
C SER A 159 -23.55 25.68 72.83
N ALA A 160 -24.80 25.98 72.46
CA ALA A 160 -25.40 25.60 71.18
C ALA A 160 -24.65 26.24 69.99
N ALA A 161 -24.31 27.54 70.08
CA ALA A 161 -23.50 28.22 69.07
C ALA A 161 -22.10 27.58 68.88
N THR A 162 -21.46 27.18 69.98
CA THR A 162 -20.15 26.51 69.93
C THR A 162 -20.25 25.11 69.30
N HIS A 163 -21.32 24.37 69.62
CA HIS A 163 -21.60 23.06 69.03
C HIS A 163 -21.85 23.15 67.52
N ALA A 164 -22.72 24.09 67.11
CA ALA A 164 -23.01 24.37 65.71
C ALA A 164 -21.73 24.72 64.93
N ARG A 165 -20.89 25.61 65.48
CA ARG A 165 -19.59 25.95 64.87
C ARG A 165 -18.71 24.73 64.69
N SER A 166 -18.64 23.83 65.68
CA SER A 166 -17.84 22.61 65.62
C SER A 166 -18.34 21.64 64.55
N GLU A 167 -19.66 21.41 64.48
CA GLU A 167 -20.27 20.49 63.51
C GLU A 167 -20.17 21.03 62.08
N LEU A 168 -20.42 22.33 61.87
CA LEU A 168 -20.28 22.98 60.56
C LEU A 168 -18.82 23.01 60.09
N THR A 169 -17.87 23.23 61.00
CA THR A 169 -16.43 23.15 60.67
C THR A 169 -16.05 21.73 60.27
N ARG A 170 -16.54 20.71 60.99
CA ARG A 170 -16.31 19.31 60.64
C ARG A 170 -16.92 18.94 59.28
N ALA A 171 -18.14 19.39 59.01
CA ALA A 171 -18.79 19.19 57.72
C ALA A 171 -18.01 19.86 56.58
N LYS A 172 -17.56 21.11 56.78
CA LYS A 172 -16.70 21.82 55.82
C LYS A 172 -15.39 21.06 55.54
N GLU A 173 -14.71 20.58 56.58
CA GLU A 173 -13.49 19.79 56.42
C GLU A 173 -13.73 18.52 55.60
N GLU A 174 -14.83 17.80 55.87
CA GLU A 174 -15.15 16.58 55.13
C GLU A 174 -15.51 16.87 53.67
N LEU A 175 -16.33 17.90 53.40
CA LEU A 175 -16.60 18.40 52.05
C LEU A 175 -15.29 18.75 51.31
N GLY A 176 -14.37 19.42 51.99
CA GLY A 176 -13.05 19.77 51.45
C GLY A 176 -12.17 18.55 51.14
N ARG A 177 -12.18 17.52 52.01
CA ARG A 177 -11.45 16.26 51.76
C ARG A 177 -12.00 15.53 50.55
N VAL A 178 -13.33 15.40 50.45
CA VAL A 178 -13.97 14.73 49.30
C VAL A 178 -13.73 15.52 48.01
N LYS A 179 -13.74 16.86 48.06
CA LYS A 179 -13.37 17.70 46.91
C LYS A 179 -11.93 17.45 46.45
N GLN A 180 -10.95 17.36 47.37
CA GLN A 180 -9.57 17.05 46.98
C GLN A 180 -9.42 15.67 46.33
N ASP A 181 -10.19 14.69 46.78
CA ASP A 181 -10.22 13.37 46.14
C ASP A 181 -10.86 13.42 44.75
N LEU A 182 -11.90 14.24 44.58
CA LEU A 182 -12.55 14.49 43.29
C LEU A 182 -11.60 15.19 42.30
N ASP A 183 -10.89 16.23 42.75
CA ASP A 183 -9.91 16.96 41.94
C ASP A 183 -8.78 16.02 41.50
N ARG A 184 -8.23 15.21 42.41
CA ARG A 184 -7.19 14.22 42.07
C ARG A 184 -7.68 13.17 41.07
N PHE A 185 -8.93 12.76 41.19
CA PHE A 185 -9.56 11.85 40.24
C PHE A 185 -9.70 12.53 38.86
N ALA A 186 -10.14 13.78 38.81
CA ALA A 186 -10.25 14.56 37.57
C ALA A 186 -8.89 14.69 36.86
N ASP A 187 -7.82 15.00 37.61
CA ASP A 187 -6.44 15.08 37.08
C ASP A 187 -5.99 13.75 36.44
N GLY A 188 -6.45 12.62 36.99
CA GLY A 188 -6.16 11.28 36.45
C GLY A 188 -6.89 10.94 35.15
N LEU A 189 -7.96 11.65 34.78
CA LEU A 189 -8.75 11.35 33.58
C LEU A 189 -8.13 11.88 32.28
N GLY A 190 -7.16 12.79 32.35
CA GLY A 190 -6.57 13.47 31.17
C GLY A 190 -6.24 12.54 29.99
N PRO A 191 -5.55 11.39 30.19
CA PRO A 191 -5.25 10.45 29.11
C PRO A 191 -6.49 9.81 28.46
N LEU A 192 -7.52 9.49 29.25
CA LEU A 192 -8.77 8.91 28.74
C LEU A 192 -9.58 9.95 27.95
N LEU A 193 -9.64 11.19 28.43
CA LEU A 193 -10.29 12.29 27.73
C LEU A 193 -9.58 12.62 26.41
N GLY A 194 -8.24 12.71 26.41
CA GLY A 194 -7.50 12.95 25.16
C GLY A 194 -7.69 11.84 24.12
N LYS A 195 -7.83 10.59 24.57
CA LYS A 195 -8.16 9.46 23.67
C LYS A 195 -9.59 9.58 23.13
N ALA A 196 -10.56 9.89 23.99
CA ALA A 196 -11.95 10.11 23.63
C ALA A 196 -12.11 11.23 22.57
N GLU A 197 -11.48 12.38 22.81
CA GLU A 197 -11.44 13.52 21.88
C GLU A 197 -10.83 13.12 20.53
N THR A 198 -9.72 12.36 20.55
CA THR A 198 -9.08 11.87 19.33
C THR A 198 -10.01 10.98 18.52
N GLN A 199 -10.77 10.09 19.17
CA GLN A 199 -11.74 9.23 18.48
C GLN A 199 -12.90 10.03 17.90
N LEU A 200 -13.47 10.96 18.67
CA LEU A 200 -14.55 11.84 18.22
C LEU A 200 -14.13 12.71 17.02
N ALA A 201 -12.92 13.29 17.07
CA ALA A 201 -12.36 14.09 15.98
C ALA A 201 -12.18 13.28 14.68
N ARG A 202 -11.94 11.96 14.79
CA ARG A 202 -11.77 11.06 13.64
C ARG A 202 -13.08 10.54 13.07
N LEU A 203 -14.18 10.57 13.83
CA LEU A 203 -15.42 9.90 13.47
C LEU A 203 -16.00 10.41 12.15
N ALA A 204 -16.32 11.69 12.06
CA ALA A 204 -16.94 12.27 10.86
C ALA A 204 -16.04 12.12 9.61
N PRO A 205 -14.72 12.45 9.65
CA PRO A 205 -13.83 12.23 8.51
C PRO A 205 -13.75 10.76 8.05
N SER A 206 -13.81 9.80 8.98
CA SER A 206 -13.72 8.38 8.64
C SER A 206 -14.98 7.88 7.95
N VAL A 207 -16.15 8.26 8.46
CA VAL A 207 -17.44 7.93 7.83
C VAL A 207 -17.54 8.56 6.43
N GLU A 208 -17.11 9.81 6.28
CA GLU A 208 -17.14 10.49 4.99
C GLU A 208 -16.20 9.82 3.98
N ARG A 209 -14.98 9.45 4.41
CA ARG A 209 -14.05 8.68 3.58
C ARG A 209 -14.68 7.36 3.10
N ALA A 210 -15.35 6.63 3.99
CA ALA A 210 -16.02 5.38 3.63
C ALA A 210 -17.09 5.59 2.53
N ARG A 211 -17.91 6.64 2.65
CA ARG A 211 -18.92 7.00 1.64
C ARG A 211 -18.28 7.37 0.30
N GLN A 212 -17.21 8.16 0.34
CA GLN A 212 -16.48 8.55 -0.87
C GLN A 212 -15.85 7.35 -1.57
N SER A 213 -15.26 6.41 -0.81
CA SER A 213 -14.72 5.16 -1.36
C SER A 213 -15.81 4.31 -2.02
N LEU A 214 -16.99 4.18 -1.39
CA LEU A 214 -18.13 3.47 -1.98
C LEU A 214 -18.60 4.10 -3.30
N LEU A 215 -18.75 5.43 -3.33
CA LEU A 215 -19.13 6.16 -4.54
C LEU A 215 -18.10 5.98 -5.65
N ALA A 216 -16.81 6.09 -5.31
CA ALA A 216 -15.72 5.93 -6.27
C ALA A 216 -15.67 4.49 -6.83
N ALA A 217 -15.92 3.48 -6.00
CA ALA A 217 -16.03 2.09 -6.42
C ALA A 217 -17.22 1.88 -7.37
N SER A 218 -18.39 2.45 -7.05
CA SER A 218 -19.57 2.38 -7.93
C SER A 218 -19.29 3.01 -9.30
N ASN A 219 -18.73 4.22 -9.31
CA ASN A 219 -18.38 4.92 -10.56
C ASN A 219 -17.36 4.13 -11.39
N ALA A 220 -16.38 3.48 -10.74
CA ALA A 220 -15.42 2.63 -11.44
C ALA A 220 -16.10 1.40 -12.09
N LEU A 221 -17.05 0.76 -11.40
CA LEU A 221 -17.81 -0.36 -11.98
C LEU A 221 -18.70 0.08 -13.14
N ASP A 222 -19.32 1.25 -13.04
CA ASP A 222 -20.13 1.79 -14.14
C ASP A 222 -19.27 2.15 -15.35
N ALA A 223 -18.07 2.68 -15.14
CA ALA A 223 -17.10 2.90 -16.22
C ALA A 223 -16.67 1.59 -16.89
N VAL A 224 -16.40 0.53 -16.11
CA VAL A 224 -16.08 -0.81 -16.64
C VAL A 224 -17.25 -1.35 -17.49
N ARG A 225 -18.49 -1.26 -16.98
CA ARG A 225 -19.69 -1.66 -17.74
C ARG A 225 -19.88 -0.84 -19.01
N GLY A 226 -19.64 0.47 -18.94
CA GLY A 226 -19.69 1.38 -20.09
C GLY A 226 -18.70 1.02 -21.20
N SER A 227 -17.59 0.36 -20.84
CA SER A 227 -16.62 -0.20 -21.79
C SER A 227 -16.99 -1.60 -22.34
N GLY A 228 -18.15 -2.14 -21.98
CA GLY A 228 -18.61 -3.47 -22.38
C GLY A 228 -17.97 -4.62 -21.59
N LEU A 229 -17.25 -4.32 -20.51
CA LEU A 229 -16.65 -5.32 -19.63
C LEU A 229 -17.61 -5.72 -18.50
N ARG A 230 -17.57 -7.00 -18.14
CA ARG A 230 -18.29 -7.56 -17.00
C ARG A 230 -17.49 -7.32 -15.72
N ALA A 231 -18.21 -7.12 -14.63
CA ALA A 231 -17.63 -6.93 -13.30
C ALA A 231 -18.58 -7.47 -12.23
N ASP A 232 -19.28 -8.57 -12.52
CA ASP A 232 -20.39 -9.08 -11.69
C ASP A 232 -19.91 -9.46 -10.28
N ASP A 233 -18.75 -10.12 -10.16
CA ASP A 233 -18.16 -10.48 -8.86
C ASP A 233 -17.77 -9.24 -8.04
N LEU A 234 -17.19 -8.22 -8.70
CA LEU A 234 -16.83 -6.96 -8.06
C LEU A 234 -18.07 -6.17 -7.63
N ALA A 235 -19.13 -6.19 -8.46
CA ALA A 235 -20.41 -5.58 -8.14
C ALA A 235 -21.10 -6.29 -6.96
N ALA A 236 -21.04 -7.63 -6.90
CA ALA A 236 -21.57 -8.40 -5.79
C ALA A 236 -20.81 -8.09 -4.47
N ARG A 237 -19.48 -7.99 -4.54
CA ARG A 237 -18.65 -7.55 -3.39
C ARG A 237 -19.00 -6.14 -2.92
N LEU A 238 -19.18 -5.19 -3.84
CA LEU A 238 -19.61 -3.83 -3.48
C LEU A 238 -21.03 -3.81 -2.89
N ALA A 239 -21.95 -4.60 -3.44
CA ALA A 239 -23.32 -4.72 -2.95
C ALA A 239 -23.37 -5.32 -1.53
N ALA A 240 -22.46 -6.25 -1.21
CA ALA A 240 -22.34 -6.82 0.13
C ALA A 240 -21.97 -5.78 1.21
N LEU A 241 -21.44 -4.60 0.84
CA LEU A 241 -21.18 -3.49 1.75
C LEU A 241 -22.44 -2.66 2.08
N GLY A 242 -23.57 -2.90 1.41
CA GLY A 242 -24.83 -2.18 1.61
C GLY A 242 -25.31 -2.13 3.07
N PRO A 243 -25.39 -3.26 3.79
CA PRO A 243 -25.77 -3.27 5.21
C PRO A 243 -24.82 -2.45 6.11
N GLU A 244 -23.52 -2.43 5.79
CA GLU A 244 -22.55 -1.64 6.54
C GLU A 244 -22.74 -0.15 6.29
N LEU A 245 -23.07 0.27 5.05
CA LEU A 245 -23.46 1.66 4.77
C LEU A 245 -24.72 2.07 5.55
N THR A 246 -25.72 1.18 5.67
CA THR A 246 -26.91 1.45 6.49
C THR A 246 -26.53 1.73 7.95
N ARG A 247 -25.64 0.92 8.53
CA ARG A 247 -25.15 1.11 9.90
C ARG A 247 -24.32 2.39 10.04
N LEU A 248 -23.50 2.74 9.05
CA LEU A 248 -22.78 4.02 9.01
C LEU A 248 -23.74 5.22 8.98
N ASN A 249 -24.88 5.11 8.31
CA ASN A 249 -25.90 6.16 8.27
C ASN A 249 -26.71 6.26 9.56
N GLN A 250 -26.89 5.14 10.27
CA GLN A 250 -27.46 5.13 11.63
C GLN A 250 -26.53 5.80 12.65
N GLY A 251 -25.22 5.76 12.41
CA GLY A 251 -24.22 6.56 13.11
C GLY A 251 -23.82 6.03 14.49
N ALA A 252 -22.86 6.72 15.11
CA ALA A 252 -22.25 6.30 16.37
C ALA A 252 -23.19 6.39 17.58
N GLY A 253 -24.25 7.19 17.53
CA GLY A 253 -25.24 7.27 18.61
C GLY A 253 -26.00 5.95 18.82
N GLN A 254 -26.15 5.14 17.78
CA GLN A 254 -26.80 3.83 17.85
C GLN A 254 -25.79 2.69 18.01
N HIS A 255 -24.61 2.82 17.39
CA HIS A 255 -23.66 1.70 17.25
C HIS A 255 -22.38 1.84 18.08
N GLY A 256 -22.16 2.96 18.76
CA GLY A 256 -20.90 3.27 19.44
C GLY A 256 -19.87 3.91 18.50
N VAL A 257 -19.02 4.77 19.07
CA VAL A 257 -17.94 5.44 18.33
C VAL A 257 -16.87 4.46 17.85
N PRO A 258 -16.34 3.54 18.68
CA PRO A 258 -15.32 2.57 18.25
C PRO A 258 -15.76 1.69 17.07
N GLU A 259 -16.95 1.12 17.17
CA GLU A 259 -17.51 0.20 16.17
C GLU A 259 -17.82 0.95 14.87
N THR A 260 -18.27 2.19 14.95
CA THR A 260 -18.51 3.04 13.76
C THR A 260 -17.20 3.39 13.06
N LEU A 261 -16.14 3.71 13.82
CA LEU A 261 -14.81 3.95 13.26
C LEU A 261 -14.24 2.70 12.57
N GLU A 262 -14.29 1.54 13.23
CA GLU A 262 -13.82 0.27 12.67
C GLU A 262 -14.59 -0.09 11.38
N ARG A 263 -15.93 0.07 11.42
CA ARG A 263 -16.79 -0.15 10.26
C ARG A 263 -16.44 0.78 9.11
N ALA A 264 -16.27 2.07 9.38
CA ALA A 264 -15.95 3.05 8.35
C ALA A 264 -14.62 2.72 7.66
N ASP A 265 -13.61 2.33 8.45
CA ASP A 265 -12.31 1.93 7.97
C ASP A 265 -12.35 0.63 7.14
N ARG A 266 -13.10 -0.39 7.59
CA ARG A 266 -13.33 -1.63 6.82
C ARG A 266 -14.02 -1.35 5.48
N VAL A 267 -15.12 -0.60 5.49
CA VAL A 267 -15.88 -0.23 4.29
C VAL A 267 -15.00 0.55 3.31
N ALA A 268 -14.23 1.53 3.81
CA ALA A 268 -13.32 2.31 2.97
C ALA A 268 -12.29 1.42 2.28
N ARG A 269 -11.64 0.51 3.02
CA ARG A 269 -10.65 -0.43 2.46
C ARG A 269 -11.25 -1.37 1.42
N GLU A 270 -12.39 -1.98 1.72
CA GLU A 270 -13.00 -2.96 0.82
C GLU A 270 -13.52 -2.29 -0.47
N ALA A 271 -14.14 -1.12 -0.35
CA ALA A 271 -14.57 -0.33 -1.51
C ALA A 271 -13.36 0.11 -2.36
N GLU A 272 -12.27 0.53 -1.72
CA GLU A 272 -11.05 0.91 -2.42
C GLU A 272 -10.38 -0.28 -3.14
N ALA A 273 -10.40 -1.47 -2.54
CA ALA A 273 -9.95 -2.70 -3.21
C ALA A 273 -10.78 -3.00 -4.47
N VAL A 274 -12.11 -2.92 -4.36
CA VAL A 274 -13.02 -3.08 -5.51
C VAL A 274 -12.72 -2.05 -6.60
N ARG A 275 -12.53 -0.79 -6.22
CA ARG A 275 -12.18 0.30 -7.16
C ARG A 275 -10.87 0.02 -7.89
N ALA A 276 -9.83 -0.38 -7.17
CA ALA A 276 -8.51 -0.66 -7.74
C ALA A 276 -8.54 -1.89 -8.67
N GLU A 277 -9.29 -2.93 -8.32
CA GLU A 277 -9.49 -4.11 -9.18
C GLU A 277 -10.28 -3.75 -10.45
N ALA A 278 -11.36 -2.98 -10.31
CA ALA A 278 -12.16 -2.52 -11.44
C ALA A 278 -11.34 -1.69 -12.43
N ALA A 279 -10.48 -0.79 -11.94
CA ALA A 279 -9.62 0.05 -12.77
C ALA A 279 -8.61 -0.76 -13.63
N ARG A 280 -8.23 -1.97 -13.21
CA ARG A 280 -7.28 -2.83 -13.94
C ARG A 280 -7.94 -3.66 -15.05
N LEU A 281 -9.26 -3.82 -15.04
CA LEU A 281 -9.95 -4.66 -16.04
C LEU A 281 -9.76 -4.16 -17.48
N PRO A 282 -9.90 -2.85 -17.79
CA PRO A 282 -9.67 -2.35 -19.14
C PRO A 282 -8.21 -2.52 -19.61
N GLU A 283 -7.25 -2.30 -18.71
CA GLU A 283 -5.82 -2.49 -19.00
C GLU A 283 -5.53 -3.96 -19.33
N ARG A 284 -6.08 -4.88 -18.54
CA ARG A 284 -5.93 -6.32 -18.76
C ARG A 284 -6.55 -6.78 -20.08
N ALA A 285 -7.73 -6.26 -20.39
CA ALA A 285 -8.41 -6.52 -21.65
C ALA A 285 -7.55 -6.07 -22.85
N ALA A 286 -7.04 -4.84 -22.83
CA ALA A 286 -6.20 -4.29 -23.88
C ALA A 286 -4.86 -5.04 -24.02
N GLU A 287 -4.24 -5.46 -22.91
CA GLU A 287 -3.03 -6.28 -22.92
C GLU A 287 -3.25 -7.61 -23.66
N ILE A 288 -4.37 -8.29 -23.38
CA ILE A 288 -4.73 -9.55 -24.03
C ILE A 288 -5.03 -9.31 -25.52
N ASP A 289 -5.75 -8.25 -25.86
CA ASP A 289 -6.07 -7.91 -27.25
C ASP A 289 -4.80 -7.67 -28.08
N HIS A 290 -3.84 -6.93 -27.52
CA HIS A 290 -2.56 -6.68 -28.16
C HIS A 290 -1.77 -7.99 -28.38
N ARG A 291 -1.74 -8.87 -27.37
CA ARG A 291 -1.06 -10.18 -27.46
C ARG A 291 -1.71 -11.09 -28.50
N LEU A 292 -3.04 -11.11 -28.59
CA LEU A 292 -3.77 -11.87 -29.59
C LEU A 292 -3.37 -11.45 -31.01
N VAL A 293 -3.33 -10.14 -31.29
CA VAL A 293 -2.90 -9.61 -32.58
C VAL A 293 -1.43 -9.96 -32.85
N SER A 294 -0.54 -9.69 -31.91
CA SER A 294 0.89 -9.94 -32.06
C SER A 294 1.21 -11.41 -32.36
N LEU A 295 0.61 -12.34 -31.60
CA LEU A 295 0.82 -13.77 -31.78
C LEU A 295 0.17 -14.30 -33.07
N ARG A 296 -0.96 -13.74 -33.50
CA ARG A 296 -1.57 -14.07 -34.80
C ARG A 296 -0.65 -13.69 -35.96
N THR A 297 -0.12 -12.46 -35.96
CA THR A 297 0.86 -12.04 -36.98
C THR A 297 2.11 -12.90 -36.96
N ARG A 298 2.57 -13.32 -35.77
CA ARG A 298 3.71 -14.25 -35.67
C ARG A 298 3.39 -15.64 -36.23
N ALA A 299 2.20 -16.17 -35.99
CA ALA A 299 1.76 -17.43 -36.57
C ALA A 299 1.72 -17.35 -38.11
N GLU A 300 1.13 -16.29 -38.67
CA GLU A 300 1.09 -16.05 -40.13
C GLU A 300 2.49 -15.96 -40.75
N ALA A 301 3.40 -15.25 -40.09
CA ALA A 301 4.80 -15.15 -40.52
C ALA A 301 5.50 -16.51 -40.49
N LEU A 302 5.23 -17.34 -39.47
CA LEU A 302 5.79 -18.69 -39.36
C LEU A 302 5.21 -19.65 -40.40
N THR A 303 3.91 -19.57 -40.73
CA THR A 303 3.31 -20.31 -41.85
C THR A 303 4.05 -20.05 -43.15
N THR A 304 4.40 -18.79 -43.41
CA THR A 304 5.13 -18.41 -44.63
C THR A 304 6.57 -18.94 -44.60
N ARG A 305 7.23 -18.85 -43.44
CA ARG A 305 8.63 -19.26 -43.26
C ARG A 305 8.81 -20.78 -43.27
N SER A 306 7.86 -21.55 -42.70
CA SER A 306 7.90 -23.01 -42.73
C SER A 306 7.88 -23.55 -44.17
N GLY A 307 7.17 -22.88 -45.08
CA GLY A 307 7.16 -23.20 -46.50
C GLY A 307 8.55 -23.11 -47.17
N GLN A 308 9.50 -22.36 -46.60
CA GLN A 308 10.88 -22.25 -47.09
C GLN A 308 11.79 -23.37 -46.62
N VAL A 309 11.35 -24.23 -45.67
CA VAL A 309 12.19 -25.30 -45.12
C VAL A 309 12.41 -26.43 -46.13
N GLU A 310 11.39 -26.81 -46.89
CA GLU A 310 11.50 -27.93 -47.85
C GLU A 310 12.52 -27.68 -48.97
N PRO A 311 12.61 -26.48 -49.57
CA PRO A 311 13.71 -26.12 -50.47
C PRO A 311 15.10 -26.26 -49.82
N LEU A 312 15.26 -25.82 -48.56
CA LEU A 312 16.53 -25.90 -47.83
C LEU A 312 16.91 -27.37 -47.56
N LEU A 313 15.95 -28.20 -47.15
CA LEU A 313 16.15 -29.64 -46.96
C LEU A 313 16.51 -30.33 -48.28
N SER A 314 15.87 -29.96 -49.38
CA SER A 314 16.20 -30.48 -50.71
C SER A 314 17.64 -30.17 -51.11
N GLU A 315 18.13 -28.95 -50.81
CA GLU A 315 19.53 -28.60 -51.03
C GLU A 315 20.47 -29.41 -50.14
N LEU A 316 20.14 -29.58 -48.86
CA LEU A 316 20.90 -30.39 -47.91
C LEU A 316 21.03 -31.85 -48.38
N ARG A 317 19.91 -32.48 -48.78
CA ARG A 317 19.85 -33.86 -49.30
C ARG A 317 20.72 -34.05 -50.54
N ARG A 318 20.78 -33.04 -51.41
CA ARG A 318 21.57 -33.09 -52.66
C ARG A 318 23.08 -32.98 -52.40
N ARG A 319 23.50 -32.19 -51.41
CA ARG A 319 24.90 -31.76 -51.27
C ARG A 319 25.67 -32.43 -50.12
N PHE A 320 24.97 -32.91 -49.09
CA PHE A 320 25.58 -33.39 -47.86
C PHE A 320 25.12 -34.82 -47.52
N SER A 321 25.89 -35.50 -46.67
CA SER A 321 25.56 -36.86 -46.18
C SER A 321 24.27 -36.86 -45.34
N ALA A 322 23.67 -38.04 -45.15
CA ALA A 322 22.42 -38.20 -44.40
C ALA A 322 22.51 -37.64 -42.96
N ALA A 323 23.66 -37.85 -42.29
CA ALA A 323 23.91 -37.37 -40.93
C ALA A 323 23.77 -35.84 -40.78
N CYS A 324 23.92 -35.08 -41.88
CA CYS A 324 23.81 -33.63 -41.86
C CYS A 324 22.36 -33.10 -41.82
N TRP A 325 21.36 -33.92 -42.17
CA TRP A 325 19.98 -33.45 -42.37
C TRP A 325 18.88 -34.40 -41.91
N GLN A 326 19.16 -35.67 -41.65
CA GLN A 326 18.13 -36.68 -41.32
C GLN A 326 17.33 -36.30 -40.06
N ASP A 327 17.97 -35.66 -39.08
CA ASP A 327 17.34 -35.13 -37.87
C ASP A 327 16.30 -34.03 -38.16
N LEU A 328 16.43 -33.36 -39.30
CA LEU A 328 15.56 -32.25 -39.70
C LEU A 328 14.40 -32.67 -40.62
N GLN A 329 14.30 -33.95 -40.99
CA GLN A 329 13.35 -34.38 -42.04
C GLN A 329 11.87 -34.11 -41.68
N HIS A 330 11.53 -34.17 -40.39
CA HIS A 330 10.16 -33.97 -39.90
C HIS A 330 9.84 -32.52 -39.55
N VAL A 331 10.82 -31.61 -39.61
CA VAL A 331 10.63 -30.20 -39.26
C VAL A 331 9.50 -29.52 -40.06
N PRO A 332 9.33 -29.75 -41.38
CA PRO A 332 8.23 -29.13 -42.13
C PRO A 332 6.84 -29.55 -41.63
N GLU A 333 6.66 -30.85 -41.38
CA GLU A 333 5.41 -31.43 -40.86
C GLU A 333 5.12 -30.91 -39.46
N GLN A 334 6.12 -30.99 -38.57
CA GLN A 334 6.04 -30.51 -37.18
C GLN A 334 5.73 -29.01 -37.12
N ALA A 335 6.39 -28.18 -37.94
CA ALA A 335 6.15 -26.76 -38.00
C ALA A 335 4.71 -26.44 -38.44
N THR A 336 4.21 -27.15 -39.44
CA THR A 336 2.82 -27.01 -39.91
C THR A 336 1.82 -27.40 -38.83
N ASP A 337 2.06 -28.51 -38.13
CA ASP A 337 1.19 -28.99 -37.05
C ASP A 337 1.21 -28.06 -35.84
N HIS A 338 2.38 -27.58 -35.43
CA HIS A 338 2.51 -26.65 -34.31
C HIS A 338 1.85 -25.31 -34.60
N VAL A 339 1.99 -24.77 -35.82
CA VAL A 339 1.29 -23.54 -36.22
C VAL A 339 -0.23 -23.75 -36.23
N ARG A 340 -0.72 -24.87 -36.78
CA ARG A 340 -2.16 -25.19 -36.74
C ARG A 340 -2.69 -25.29 -35.31
N GLN A 341 -1.94 -25.92 -34.40
CA GLN A 341 -2.28 -25.98 -32.99
C GLN A 341 -2.28 -24.59 -32.34
N ALA A 342 -1.27 -23.76 -32.64
CA ALA A 342 -1.19 -22.39 -32.15
C ALA A 342 -2.37 -21.54 -32.62
N GLU A 343 -2.79 -21.66 -33.89
CA GLU A 343 -3.98 -20.97 -34.43
C GLU A 343 -5.28 -21.43 -33.76
N ALA A 344 -5.44 -22.74 -33.51
CA ALA A 344 -6.59 -23.26 -32.76
C ALA A 344 -6.61 -22.69 -31.33
N LYS A 345 -5.47 -22.67 -30.64
CA LYS A 345 -5.34 -22.09 -29.30
C LYS A 345 -5.53 -20.57 -29.28
N LEU A 346 -5.17 -19.86 -30.34
CA LEU A 346 -5.50 -18.43 -30.50
C LEU A 346 -7.02 -18.19 -30.60
N LYS A 347 -7.76 -19.08 -31.27
CA LYS A 347 -9.24 -19.01 -31.30
C LYS A 347 -9.85 -19.30 -29.92
N GLU A 348 -9.34 -20.30 -29.20
CA GLU A 348 -9.75 -20.57 -27.82
C GLU A 348 -9.44 -19.37 -26.90
N ALA A 349 -8.26 -18.75 -27.06
CA ALA A 349 -7.86 -17.57 -26.29
C ALA A 349 -8.76 -16.36 -26.58
N GLN A 350 -9.14 -16.15 -27.85
CA GLN A 350 -10.11 -15.13 -28.23
C GLN A 350 -11.47 -15.40 -27.57
N ALA A 351 -11.99 -16.63 -27.63
CA ALA A 351 -13.25 -16.98 -26.98
C ALA A 351 -13.19 -16.79 -25.46
N ALA A 352 -12.05 -17.11 -24.82
CA ALA A 352 -11.82 -16.84 -23.41
C ALA A 352 -11.78 -15.33 -23.12
N ARG A 353 -11.16 -14.52 -23.99
CA ARG A 353 -11.13 -13.05 -23.91
C ARG A 353 -12.53 -12.43 -24.07
N ASP A 354 -13.34 -12.93 -24.99
CA ASP A 354 -14.71 -12.47 -25.23
C ASP A 354 -15.64 -12.85 -24.07
N ALA A 355 -15.45 -14.06 -23.52
CA ALA A 355 -16.10 -14.52 -22.30
C ALA A 355 -15.51 -13.89 -21.02
N GLN A 356 -14.45 -13.09 -21.14
CA GLN A 356 -13.75 -12.41 -20.04
C GLN A 356 -13.18 -13.34 -18.96
N ARG A 357 -12.78 -14.55 -19.36
CA ARG A 357 -12.04 -15.52 -18.55
C ARG A 357 -10.54 -15.21 -18.61
N TRP A 358 -10.12 -14.16 -17.90
CA TRP A 358 -8.76 -13.62 -17.96
C TRP A 358 -7.63 -14.64 -17.68
N PRO A 359 -7.73 -15.52 -16.67
CA PRO A 359 -6.70 -16.52 -16.41
C PRO A 359 -6.54 -17.50 -17.57
N ASP A 360 -7.66 -17.98 -18.12
CA ASP A 360 -7.69 -18.93 -19.23
C ASP A 360 -7.07 -18.33 -20.50
N ALA A 361 -7.48 -17.10 -20.85
CA ALA A 361 -6.91 -16.38 -22.00
C ALA A 361 -5.40 -16.21 -21.84
N THR A 362 -4.93 -15.89 -20.63
CA THR A 362 -3.49 -15.73 -20.34
C THR A 362 -2.73 -17.04 -20.51
N ALA A 363 -3.25 -18.15 -19.97
CA ALA A 363 -2.63 -19.47 -20.06
C ALA A 363 -2.56 -19.97 -21.52
N LEU A 364 -3.64 -19.76 -22.28
CA LEU A 364 -3.69 -20.12 -23.69
C LEU A 364 -2.68 -19.31 -24.51
N LEU A 365 -2.56 -17.99 -24.29
CA LEU A 365 -1.58 -17.15 -24.98
C LEU A 365 -0.13 -17.54 -24.66
N SER A 366 0.15 -17.94 -23.41
CA SER A 366 1.47 -18.47 -23.03
C SER A 366 1.79 -19.78 -23.77
N THR A 367 0.79 -20.65 -23.92
CA THR A 367 0.92 -21.92 -24.67
C THR A 367 1.19 -21.65 -26.16
N VAL A 368 0.43 -20.72 -26.76
CA VAL A 368 0.67 -20.27 -28.15
C VAL A 368 2.10 -19.75 -28.31
N ARG A 369 2.56 -18.88 -27.41
CA ARG A 369 3.92 -18.35 -27.47
C ARG A 369 4.97 -19.45 -27.43
N ALA A 370 4.81 -20.45 -26.55
CA ALA A 370 5.73 -21.58 -26.47
C ALA A 370 5.76 -22.38 -27.79
N LEU A 371 4.60 -22.75 -28.33
CA LEU A 371 4.50 -23.45 -29.62
C LEU A 371 5.17 -22.69 -30.76
N LEU A 372 4.90 -21.38 -30.88
CA LEU A 372 5.47 -20.54 -31.94
C LEU A 372 6.98 -20.36 -31.76
N ASN A 373 7.49 -20.23 -30.54
CA ASN A 373 8.93 -20.15 -30.29
C ASN A 373 9.64 -21.46 -30.69
N THR A 374 9.14 -22.62 -30.24
CA THR A 374 9.69 -23.92 -30.62
C THR A 374 9.66 -24.12 -32.14
N THR A 375 8.59 -23.66 -32.79
CA THR A 375 8.48 -23.74 -34.26
C THR A 375 9.51 -22.86 -34.96
N ASP A 376 9.67 -21.62 -34.49
CA ASP A 376 10.64 -20.66 -35.06
C ASP A 376 12.07 -21.17 -34.94
N GLU A 377 12.42 -21.78 -33.80
CA GLU A 377 13.72 -22.43 -33.58
C GLU A 377 13.93 -23.60 -34.54
N ALA A 378 12.94 -24.50 -34.67
CA ALA A 378 13.02 -25.65 -35.58
C ALA A 378 13.15 -25.23 -37.06
N VAL A 379 12.35 -24.25 -37.49
CA VAL A 379 12.40 -23.69 -38.86
C VAL A 379 13.74 -23.02 -39.15
N SER A 380 14.28 -22.27 -38.18
CA SER A 380 15.57 -21.60 -38.32
C SER A 380 16.74 -22.60 -38.37
N ALA A 381 16.64 -23.73 -37.65
CA ALA A 381 17.69 -24.74 -37.57
C ALA A 381 18.10 -25.27 -38.96
N ALA A 382 17.16 -25.48 -39.88
CA ALA A 382 17.48 -25.98 -41.23
C ALA A 382 18.28 -24.96 -42.06
N GLY A 383 17.89 -23.68 -42.02
CA GLY A 383 18.63 -22.61 -42.70
C GLY A 383 20.01 -22.41 -42.10
N ASP A 384 20.12 -22.46 -40.78
CA ASP A 384 21.39 -22.31 -40.05
C ASP A 384 22.33 -23.47 -40.33
N ARG A 385 21.79 -24.71 -40.35
CA ARG A 385 22.50 -25.93 -40.72
C ARG A 385 23.11 -25.80 -42.11
N LEU A 386 22.31 -25.44 -43.12
CA LEU A 386 22.81 -25.27 -44.49
C LEU A 386 23.90 -24.19 -44.60
N ARG A 387 23.74 -23.05 -43.92
CA ARG A 387 24.78 -21.99 -43.92
C ARG A 387 26.09 -22.47 -43.28
N ARG A 388 26.02 -23.14 -42.12
CA ARG A 388 27.20 -23.69 -41.43
C ARG A 388 27.91 -24.74 -42.28
N LEU A 389 27.15 -25.66 -42.89
CA LEU A 389 27.68 -26.71 -43.74
C LEU A 389 28.34 -26.15 -45.01
N ASN A 390 27.73 -25.13 -45.63
CA ASN A 390 28.34 -24.42 -46.76
C ASN A 390 29.65 -23.73 -46.39
N ALA A 391 29.72 -23.10 -45.21
CA ALA A 391 30.92 -22.41 -44.74
C ALA A 391 32.06 -23.40 -44.48
N VAL A 392 31.79 -24.49 -43.75
CA VAL A 392 32.84 -25.49 -43.44
C VAL A 392 33.24 -26.29 -44.68
N GLN A 393 32.33 -26.58 -45.61
CA GLN A 393 32.68 -27.22 -46.87
C GLN A 393 33.67 -26.36 -47.68
N LYS A 394 33.50 -25.03 -47.65
CA LYS A 394 34.38 -24.09 -48.35
C LYS A 394 35.76 -23.97 -47.69
N ASP A 395 35.82 -23.95 -46.36
CA ASP A 395 37.07 -23.85 -45.61
C ASP A 395 37.03 -24.71 -44.33
N PRO A 396 37.31 -26.02 -44.42
CA PRO A 396 37.41 -26.87 -43.23
C PRO A 396 38.62 -26.50 -42.36
N ARG A 397 39.70 -26.01 -42.99
CA ARG A 397 40.96 -25.68 -42.30
C ARG A 397 40.76 -24.56 -41.30
N GLY A 398 39.99 -23.53 -41.65
CA GLY A 398 39.67 -22.43 -40.73
C GLY A 398 39.02 -22.90 -39.43
N GLU A 399 38.13 -23.91 -39.47
CA GLU A 399 37.50 -24.48 -38.27
C GLU A 399 38.49 -25.32 -37.44
N ILE A 400 39.33 -26.11 -38.12
CA ILE A 400 40.39 -26.91 -37.51
C ILE A 400 41.38 -26.01 -36.76
N ASP A 401 41.91 -24.99 -37.43
CA ASP A 401 42.93 -24.10 -36.88
C ASP A 401 42.40 -23.30 -35.69
N ARG A 402 41.14 -22.85 -35.76
CA ARG A 402 40.47 -22.19 -34.63
C ARG A 402 40.40 -23.10 -33.40
N THR A 403 40.02 -24.36 -33.60
CA THR A 403 39.88 -25.33 -32.50
C THR A 403 41.25 -25.72 -31.93
N ARG A 404 42.23 -25.98 -32.79
CA ARG A 404 43.62 -26.22 -32.37
C ARG A 404 44.23 -25.04 -31.63
N PHE A 405 43.92 -23.82 -32.04
CA PHE A 405 44.37 -22.62 -31.35
C PHE A 405 43.81 -22.56 -29.92
N ALA A 406 42.50 -22.76 -29.74
CA ALA A 406 41.88 -22.78 -28.41
C ALA A 406 42.51 -23.84 -27.48
N ILE A 407 42.72 -25.06 -27.99
CA ILE A 407 43.37 -26.13 -27.22
C ILE A 407 44.79 -25.72 -26.81
N ARG A 408 45.61 -25.24 -27.76
CA ARG A 408 47.00 -24.84 -27.49
C ARG A 408 47.09 -23.69 -26.49
N ASP A 409 46.17 -22.73 -26.58
CA ASP A 409 46.13 -21.60 -25.66
C ASP A 409 45.78 -22.06 -24.23
N ALA A 410 44.81 -22.96 -24.09
CA ALA A 410 44.47 -23.56 -22.80
C ALA A 410 45.60 -24.44 -22.24
N GLN A 411 46.29 -25.22 -23.07
CA GLN A 411 47.47 -26.00 -22.66
C GLN A 411 48.60 -25.09 -22.17
N ARG A 412 48.86 -23.97 -22.87
CA ARG A 412 49.82 -22.95 -22.43
C ARG A 412 49.42 -22.35 -21.10
N LEU A 413 48.13 -22.06 -20.89
CA LEU A 413 47.63 -21.56 -19.63
C LEU A 413 47.82 -22.57 -18.49
N ALA A 414 47.49 -23.84 -18.71
CA ALA A 414 47.67 -24.93 -17.74
C ALA A 414 49.14 -25.14 -17.33
N MET A 415 50.07 -24.92 -18.25
CA MET A 415 51.53 -24.98 -18.00
C MET A 415 52.12 -23.71 -17.36
N SER A 416 51.40 -22.59 -17.38
CA SER A 416 51.93 -21.30 -16.91
C SER A 416 52.28 -21.36 -15.42
N GLY A 417 53.55 -21.13 -15.09
CA GLY A 417 54.06 -21.11 -13.71
C GLY A 417 54.32 -22.50 -13.09
N ARG A 418 54.29 -23.59 -13.88
CA ARG A 418 54.50 -24.96 -13.41
C ARG A 418 55.40 -25.75 -14.36
N ASN A 419 56.17 -26.71 -13.83
CA ASN A 419 56.95 -27.66 -14.63
C ASN A 419 56.14 -28.90 -15.06
N THR A 420 55.06 -29.20 -14.33
CA THR A 420 54.14 -30.31 -14.63
C THR A 420 52.70 -29.81 -14.52
N PRO A 421 51.86 -30.01 -15.55
CA PRO A 421 50.47 -29.57 -15.52
C PRO A 421 49.66 -30.43 -14.55
N ASP A 422 48.63 -29.84 -13.95
CA ASP A 422 47.71 -30.60 -13.10
C ASP A 422 46.98 -31.66 -13.95
N PRO A 423 46.99 -32.95 -13.56
CA PRO A 423 46.28 -33.99 -14.29
C PRO A 423 44.79 -33.70 -14.53
N ARG A 424 44.15 -32.89 -13.68
CA ARG A 424 42.74 -32.48 -13.81
C ARG A 424 42.51 -31.53 -14.98
N ASP A 425 43.53 -30.75 -15.36
CA ASP A 425 43.51 -29.82 -16.49
C ASP A 425 44.11 -30.44 -17.76
N ALA A 426 45.21 -31.20 -17.61
CA ALA A 426 45.91 -31.80 -18.73
C ALA A 426 45.06 -32.88 -19.44
N ARG A 427 44.45 -33.80 -18.67
CA ARG A 427 43.75 -34.96 -19.24
C ARG A 427 42.58 -34.56 -20.16
N PRO A 428 41.68 -33.63 -19.79
CA PRO A 428 40.62 -33.18 -20.70
C PRO A 428 41.13 -32.46 -21.97
N LEU A 429 42.29 -31.78 -21.89
CA LEU A 429 42.89 -31.10 -23.04
C LEU A 429 43.54 -32.10 -24.01
N ASP A 430 44.23 -33.12 -23.50
CA ASP A 430 44.81 -34.18 -24.32
C ASP A 430 43.72 -35.02 -25.00
N GLU A 431 42.64 -35.33 -24.27
CA GLU A 431 41.46 -35.97 -24.84
C GLU A 431 40.81 -35.11 -25.93
N SER A 432 40.76 -33.79 -25.74
CA SER A 432 40.26 -32.83 -26.73
C SER A 432 41.09 -32.82 -28.02
N VAL A 433 42.41 -33.01 -27.96
CA VAL A 433 43.26 -33.19 -29.16
C VAL A 433 42.86 -34.47 -29.90
N ALA A 434 42.80 -35.60 -29.19
CA ALA A 434 42.48 -36.89 -29.80
C ALA A 434 41.07 -36.91 -30.40
N ARG A 435 40.11 -36.24 -29.76
CA ARG A 435 38.74 -36.03 -30.26
C ARG A 435 38.72 -35.23 -31.55
N LEU A 436 39.44 -34.11 -31.59
CA LEU A 436 39.55 -33.28 -32.80
C LEU A 436 40.22 -34.04 -33.95
N ASP A 437 41.30 -34.78 -33.71
CA ASP A 437 41.99 -35.52 -34.77
C ASP A 437 41.11 -36.64 -35.35
N ARG A 438 40.31 -37.33 -34.52
CA ARG A 438 39.29 -38.28 -35.01
C ARG A 438 38.23 -37.61 -35.87
N ALA A 439 37.75 -36.43 -35.46
CA ALA A 439 36.78 -35.67 -36.22
C ALA A 439 37.33 -35.21 -37.59
N ILE A 440 38.63 -34.85 -37.65
CA ILE A 440 39.32 -34.48 -38.89
C ILE A 440 39.47 -35.68 -39.82
N ALA A 441 39.85 -36.85 -39.29
CA ALA A 441 39.94 -38.07 -40.09
C ALA A 441 38.58 -38.44 -40.72
N GLY A 442 37.48 -38.15 -40.02
CA GLY A 442 36.12 -38.30 -40.55
C GLY A 442 35.76 -37.38 -41.72
N LEU A 443 36.62 -36.42 -42.09
CA LEU A 443 36.43 -35.57 -43.27
C LEU A 443 36.95 -36.20 -44.57
N GLU A 444 37.61 -37.36 -44.51
CA GLU A 444 38.14 -38.05 -45.68
C GLU A 444 37.04 -38.87 -46.39
N GLY A 445 36.98 -38.80 -47.73
CA GLY A 445 36.05 -39.58 -48.55
C GLY A 445 35.10 -38.76 -49.44
N ARG A 446 34.15 -39.44 -50.11
CA ARG A 446 33.27 -38.82 -51.13
C ARG A 446 32.14 -37.95 -50.55
N HIS A 447 31.63 -38.28 -49.35
CA HIS A 447 30.60 -37.49 -48.65
C HIS A 447 30.94 -37.36 -47.16
N PRO A 448 31.85 -36.44 -46.80
CA PRO A 448 32.23 -36.20 -45.41
C PRO A 448 31.05 -35.85 -44.50
N ASP A 449 31.08 -36.33 -43.26
CA ASP A 449 30.15 -35.91 -42.22
C ASP A 449 30.61 -34.58 -41.59
N TYR A 450 30.37 -33.50 -42.34
CA TYR A 450 30.66 -32.14 -41.89
C TYR A 450 29.86 -31.74 -40.65
N TRP A 451 28.70 -32.36 -40.39
CA TRP A 451 27.91 -32.04 -39.22
C TRP A 451 28.53 -32.61 -37.95
N HIS A 452 28.90 -33.89 -37.97
CA HIS A 452 29.65 -34.51 -36.87
C HIS A 452 30.93 -33.71 -36.58
N PHE A 453 31.73 -33.40 -37.60
CA PHE A 453 32.94 -32.58 -37.44
C PHE A 453 32.67 -31.22 -36.77
N LEU A 454 31.67 -30.47 -37.23
CA LEU A 454 31.33 -29.16 -36.65
C LEU A 454 30.88 -29.28 -35.19
N THR A 455 30.00 -30.25 -34.89
CA THR A 455 29.49 -30.46 -33.51
C THR A 455 30.60 -30.90 -32.57
N GLU A 456 31.52 -31.74 -33.03
CA GLU A 456 32.63 -32.23 -32.23
C GLU A 456 33.67 -31.12 -31.99
N ALA A 457 34.00 -30.32 -33.02
CA ALA A 457 34.87 -29.15 -32.87
C ALA A 457 34.30 -28.13 -31.87
N GLU A 458 32.98 -27.90 -31.88
CA GLU A 458 32.29 -27.04 -30.93
C GLU A 458 32.32 -27.62 -29.49
N ALA A 459 32.01 -28.90 -29.32
CA ALA A 459 32.06 -29.60 -28.03
C ALA A 459 33.48 -29.62 -27.43
N VAL A 460 34.51 -29.78 -28.27
CA VAL A 460 35.92 -29.65 -27.88
C VAL A 460 36.20 -28.25 -27.37
N ARG A 461 35.80 -27.19 -28.08
CA ARG A 461 36.00 -25.80 -27.60
C ARG A 461 35.28 -25.52 -26.29
N HIS A 462 34.08 -26.07 -26.10
CA HIS A 462 33.35 -25.92 -24.83
C HIS A 462 34.10 -26.60 -23.68
N THR A 463 34.60 -27.82 -23.90
CA THR A 463 35.42 -28.54 -22.92
C THR A 463 36.67 -27.73 -22.54
N VAL A 464 37.38 -27.22 -23.55
CA VAL A 464 38.57 -26.36 -23.38
C VAL A 464 38.24 -25.09 -22.59
N ALA A 465 37.13 -24.42 -22.90
CA ALA A 465 36.69 -23.23 -22.17
C ALA A 465 36.40 -23.53 -20.69
N GLY A 466 35.78 -24.67 -20.38
CA GLY A 466 35.55 -25.10 -19.00
C GLY A 466 36.86 -25.29 -18.21
N VAL A 467 37.89 -25.88 -18.83
CA VAL A 467 39.23 -26.00 -18.23
C VAL A 467 39.84 -24.62 -17.98
N VAL A 468 39.77 -23.70 -18.96
CA VAL A 468 40.29 -22.33 -18.80
C VAL A 468 39.61 -21.59 -17.66
N SER A 469 38.28 -21.67 -17.55
CA SER A 469 37.53 -21.04 -16.47
C SER A 469 37.97 -21.56 -15.10
N ARG A 470 38.08 -22.88 -14.95
CA ARG A 470 38.55 -23.50 -13.70
C ARG A 470 39.96 -23.04 -13.31
N ILE A 471 40.91 -23.05 -14.25
CA ILE A 471 42.29 -22.58 -13.98
C ILE A 471 42.29 -21.12 -13.51
N ARG A 472 41.45 -20.27 -14.13
CA ARG A 472 41.33 -18.86 -13.76
C ARG A 472 40.68 -18.67 -12.39
N GLU A 473 39.64 -19.43 -12.08
CA GLU A 473 38.99 -19.43 -10.76
C GLU A 473 39.96 -19.85 -9.66
N GLU A 474 40.71 -20.94 -9.86
CA GLU A 474 41.71 -21.41 -8.90
C GLU A 474 42.79 -20.35 -8.64
N ARG A 475 43.26 -19.66 -9.69
CA ARG A 475 44.26 -18.57 -9.59
C ARG A 475 43.69 -17.30 -8.96
N GLY A 476 42.42 -16.97 -9.22
CA GLY A 476 41.71 -15.86 -8.58
C GLY A 476 41.46 -16.12 -7.09
N THR A 477 41.26 -17.38 -6.71
CA THR A 477 41.04 -17.80 -5.32
C THR A 477 42.35 -17.92 -4.52
N THR A 478 43.51 -18.10 -5.18
CA THR A 478 44.84 -18.10 -4.53
C THR A 478 45.47 -16.71 -4.39
N ALA A 479 44.87 -15.66 -4.97
CA ALA A 479 45.34 -14.28 -4.90
C ALA A 479 44.68 -13.45 -3.77
N HIS A 480 43.84 -14.08 -2.95
CA HIS A 480 43.27 -13.58 -1.70
C HIS A 480 43.76 -14.43 -0.53
#